data_AF-A0A851Z751-F1
#
_entry.id   AF-A0A851Z751-F1
#
_cell.length_a   1.000
_cell.length_b   1.000
_cell.length_c   1.000
_cell.angle_alpha   90.00
_cell.angle_beta   90.00
_cell.angle_gamma   90.00
#
_symmetry.space_group_name_H-M   'P 1'
#
loop_
_entity.id
_entity.type
_entity.pdbx_description
1 polymer ?
#
loop_
_entity_poly.entity_id
_entity_poly.type
_entity_poly.pdbx_seq_one_letter_code
_entity_poly.pdbx_strand_id
1 'polypeptide(L)'
;MASGGQKRIIQLTGFKKEEKKALCRSLLKLDCVFLDNKKYRNCTHLVAKKLSKSEKFLAACAAGKWILTKEYIINSAESGRWLDETTYEWGYEIEKDTHYSPQMQSAPKRWREELTCSSAPGAFHRWKVVLPAKEGDKQMASIRRVLEAGKATICSSQNADNDVTHIFVSNKMFKQNKKHISEGRYYPLQYLGDYLFEVSELKDV
;
A
#
# COMPACT_ATOMS: atom_id res chain seq x y z
N MET A 1 -13.36 -28.77 13.60
CA MET A 1 -12.24 -28.87 12.64
C MET A 1 -11.77 -27.44 12.35
N ALA A 2 -10.76 -26.95 13.08
CA ALA A 2 -10.23 -25.61 12.83
C ALA A 2 -9.52 -25.63 11.47
N SER A 3 -10.05 -24.92 10.48
CA SER A 3 -9.33 -24.72 9.21
C SER A 3 -7.98 -24.13 9.56
N GLY A 4 -6.89 -24.79 9.14
CA GLY A 4 -5.52 -24.31 9.26
C GLY A 4 -5.32 -23.02 8.44
N GLY A 5 -5.88 -21.92 8.93
CA GLY A 5 -5.77 -20.61 8.32
C GLY A 5 -4.33 -20.11 8.44
N GLN A 6 -3.82 -19.52 7.37
CA GLN A 6 -2.51 -18.90 7.36
C GLN A 6 -2.39 -17.89 8.52
N LYS A 7 -1.29 -17.99 9.28
CA LYS A 7 -1.07 -17.13 10.46
C LYS A 7 -1.13 -15.65 10.06
N ARG A 8 -1.98 -14.88 10.73
CA ARG A 8 -2.16 -13.44 10.44
C ARG A 8 -0.94 -12.66 10.88
N ILE A 9 -0.32 -11.95 9.94
CA ILE A 9 0.75 -10.99 10.17
C ILE A 9 0.13 -9.58 10.09
N ILE A 10 0.07 -8.90 11.24
CA ILE A 10 -0.58 -7.61 11.42
C ILE A 10 0.46 -6.48 11.47
N GLN A 11 0.20 -5.40 10.73
CA GLN A 11 0.91 -4.14 10.92
C GLN A 11 -0.11 -3.01 11.15
N LEU A 12 0.25 -2.00 11.97
CA LEU A 12 -0.61 -0.85 12.27
C LEU A 12 -0.09 0.43 11.59
N THR A 13 -0.99 1.32 11.17
CA THR A 13 -0.66 2.66 10.68
C THR A 13 -1.66 3.75 11.12
N GLY A 14 -1.16 4.96 11.38
CA GLY A 14 -1.99 6.14 11.67
C GLY A 14 -2.50 6.29 13.11
N PHE A 15 -2.20 5.35 14.02
CA PHE A 15 -2.65 5.41 15.42
C PHE A 15 -1.68 6.19 16.32
N LYS A 16 -2.23 6.95 17.28
CA LYS A 16 -1.44 7.56 18.36
C LYS A 16 -0.92 6.49 19.33
N LYS A 17 0.06 6.85 20.16
CA LYS A 17 0.73 5.92 21.10
C LYS A 17 -0.26 5.14 21.98
N GLU A 18 -1.24 5.82 22.58
CA GLU A 18 -2.22 5.18 23.48
C GLU A 18 -3.22 4.28 22.75
N GLU A 19 -3.73 4.72 21.60
CA GLU A 19 -4.59 3.88 20.74
C GLU A 19 -3.84 2.63 20.27
N LYS A 20 -2.59 2.79 19.85
CA LYS A 20 -1.74 1.67 19.44
C LYS A 20 -1.53 0.68 20.58
N LYS A 21 -1.25 1.15 21.81
CA LYS A 21 -1.12 0.28 22.98
C LYS A 21 -2.40 -0.51 23.25
N ALA A 22 -3.57 0.12 23.11
CA ALA A 22 -4.86 -0.55 23.27
C ALA A 22 -5.03 -1.68 22.24
N LEU A 23 -4.74 -1.40 20.97
CA LEU A 23 -4.78 -2.41 19.91
C LEU A 23 -3.77 -3.54 20.15
N CYS A 24 -2.56 -3.24 20.61
CA CYS A 24 -1.58 -4.27 20.98
C CYS A 24 -2.12 -5.18 22.10
N ARG A 25 -2.78 -4.64 23.12
CA ARG A 25 -3.42 -5.45 24.17
C ARG A 25 -4.50 -6.38 23.62
N SER A 26 -5.28 -5.92 22.64
CA SER A 26 -6.26 -6.77 21.95
C SER A 26 -5.60 -7.86 21.10
N LEU A 27 -4.52 -7.53 20.37
CA LEU A 27 -3.77 -8.50 19.57
C LEU A 27 -3.14 -9.61 20.41
N LEU A 28 -2.74 -9.36 21.65
CA LEU A 28 -2.22 -10.39 22.57
C LEU A 28 -3.25 -11.49 22.89
N LYS A 29 -4.54 -11.24 22.68
CA LYS A 29 -5.62 -12.23 22.89
C LYS A 29 -5.85 -13.12 21.66
N LEU A 30 -5.13 -12.88 20.57
CA LEU A 30 -5.38 -13.51 19.27
C LEU A 30 -4.09 -14.14 18.72
N ASP A 31 -4.20 -15.29 18.05
CA ASP A 31 -3.03 -15.90 17.40
C ASP A 31 -2.64 -15.13 16.14
N CYS A 32 -1.61 -14.29 16.26
CA CYS A 32 -1.03 -13.52 15.16
C CYS A 32 0.44 -13.18 15.39
N VAL A 33 1.08 -12.62 14.35
CA VAL A 33 2.38 -11.97 14.42
C VAL A 33 2.17 -10.47 14.28
N PHE A 34 2.54 -9.68 15.29
CA PHE A 34 2.48 -8.23 15.21
C PHE A 34 3.84 -7.63 14.80
N LEU A 35 3.86 -6.89 13.70
CA LEU A 35 5.06 -6.22 13.19
C LEU A 35 5.14 -4.77 13.68
N ASP A 36 5.79 -4.56 14.84
CA ASP A 36 6.05 -3.20 15.34
C ASP A 36 7.25 -2.52 14.67
N ASN A 37 7.10 -2.19 13.39
CA ASN A 37 8.09 -1.40 12.66
C ASN A 37 7.47 -0.12 12.10
N LYS A 38 8.28 0.94 12.01
CA LYS A 38 7.87 2.20 11.35
C LYS A 38 7.74 2.04 9.83
N LYS A 39 8.62 1.25 9.22
CA LYS A 39 8.64 0.94 7.79
C LYS A 39 7.66 -0.18 7.46
N TYR A 40 7.15 -0.21 6.23
CA TYR A 40 6.38 -1.32 5.71
C TYR A 40 7.21 -2.61 5.76
N ARG A 41 6.52 -3.70 6.10
CA ARG A 41 7.00 -5.08 6.00
C ARG A 41 5.86 -5.89 5.39
N ASN A 42 6.20 -6.97 4.68
CA ASN A 42 5.24 -7.84 3.99
C ASN A 42 4.28 -8.52 4.99
N CYS A 43 3.23 -7.78 5.37
CA CYS A 43 2.16 -8.22 6.25
C CYS A 43 1.02 -8.82 5.42
N THR A 44 0.15 -9.56 6.11
CA THR A 44 -1.11 -10.05 5.52
C THR A 44 -2.24 -9.05 5.71
N HIS A 45 -2.22 -8.31 6.83
CA HIS A 45 -3.24 -7.34 7.21
C HIS A 45 -2.56 -6.06 7.68
N LEU A 46 -2.95 -4.94 7.09
CA LEU A 46 -2.65 -3.61 7.58
C LEU A 46 -3.90 -3.03 8.23
N VAL A 47 -3.86 -2.78 9.53
CA VAL A 47 -4.95 -2.04 10.19
C VAL A 47 -4.60 -0.56 10.17
N ALA A 48 -5.48 0.24 9.60
CA ALA A 48 -5.29 1.66 9.34
C ALA A 48 -6.35 2.49 10.06
N LYS A 49 -5.92 3.54 10.76
CA LYS A 49 -6.84 4.47 11.43
C LYS A 49 -7.74 5.24 10.44
N LYS A 50 -7.18 5.55 9.27
CA LYS A 50 -7.80 6.34 8.22
C LYS A 50 -7.10 6.08 6.89
N LEU A 51 -7.77 6.42 5.79
CA LEU A 51 -7.14 6.46 4.47
C LEU A 51 -5.98 7.46 4.46
N SER A 52 -4.87 7.09 3.83
CA SER A 52 -3.66 7.92 3.82
C SER A 52 -2.74 7.59 2.64
N LYS A 53 -1.87 8.55 2.28
CA LYS A 53 -0.77 8.34 1.33
C LYS A 53 0.54 7.90 2.04
N SER A 54 0.43 7.22 3.19
CA SER A 54 1.61 6.77 3.96
C SER A 54 2.27 5.55 3.30
N GLU A 55 3.58 5.34 3.55
CA GLU A 55 4.35 4.20 3.02
C GLU A 55 3.61 2.87 3.21
N LYS A 56 3.18 2.57 4.44
CA LYS A 56 2.50 1.33 4.76
C LYS A 56 1.20 1.16 3.99
N PHE A 57 0.41 2.23 3.89
CA PHE A 57 -0.88 2.20 3.22
C PHE A 57 -0.72 1.95 1.73
N LEU A 58 0.16 2.73 1.07
CA LEU A 58 0.45 2.57 -0.36
C LEU A 58 1.03 1.18 -0.67
N ALA A 59 1.99 0.70 0.13
CA ALA A 59 2.60 -0.61 -0.06
C ALA A 59 1.60 -1.76 0.15
N ALA A 60 0.71 -1.65 1.14
CA ALA A 60 -0.33 -2.65 1.38
C ALA A 60 -1.37 -2.68 0.25
N CYS A 61 -1.80 -1.51 -0.25
CA CYS A 61 -2.66 -1.41 -1.44
C CYS A 61 -1.98 -2.06 -2.64
N ALA A 62 -0.75 -1.65 -2.96
CA ALA A 62 0.00 -2.15 -4.11
C ALA A 62 0.24 -3.66 -4.06
N ALA A 63 0.31 -4.25 -2.87
CA ALA A 63 0.51 -5.67 -2.67
C ALA A 63 -0.79 -6.47 -2.44
N GLY A 64 -1.97 -5.84 -2.60
CA GLY A 64 -3.27 -6.48 -2.45
C GLY A 64 -3.53 -7.04 -1.06
N LYS A 65 -3.02 -6.39 0.00
CA LYS A 65 -3.23 -6.84 1.38
C LYS A 65 -4.60 -6.41 1.89
N TRP A 66 -5.11 -7.12 2.88
CA TRP A 66 -6.25 -6.63 3.66
C TRP A 66 -5.89 -5.32 4.34
N ILE A 67 -6.62 -4.26 4.05
CA ILE A 67 -6.48 -2.97 4.73
C ILE A 67 -7.77 -2.72 5.50
N LEU A 68 -7.69 -2.82 6.82
CA LEU A 68 -8.87 -2.91 7.69
C LEU A 68 -8.95 -1.74 8.66
N THR A 69 -10.15 -1.49 9.17
CA THR A 69 -10.37 -0.59 10.31
C THR A 69 -9.94 -1.24 11.62
N LYS A 70 -9.89 -0.45 12.70
CA LYS A 70 -9.44 -0.93 14.02
C LYS A 70 -10.44 -1.89 14.67
N GLU A 71 -11.71 -1.77 14.29
CA GLU A 71 -12.84 -2.57 14.78
C GLU A 71 -12.61 -4.05 14.49
N TYR A 72 -11.91 -4.40 13.41
CA TYR A 72 -11.51 -5.78 13.14
C TYR A 72 -10.75 -6.43 14.30
N ILE A 73 -9.76 -5.72 14.85
CA ILE A 73 -8.95 -6.22 15.98
C ILE A 73 -9.80 -6.25 17.26
N ILE A 74 -10.57 -5.19 17.51
CA ILE A 74 -11.35 -5.04 18.73
C ILE A 74 -12.41 -6.15 18.81
N ASN A 75 -13.23 -6.28 17.78
CA ASN A 75 -14.35 -7.22 17.74
C ASN A 75 -13.84 -8.67 17.68
N SER A 76 -12.73 -8.94 16.98
CA SER A 76 -12.09 -10.26 16.99
C SER A 76 -11.59 -10.64 18.39
N ALA A 77 -10.93 -9.70 19.09
CA ALA A 77 -10.41 -9.92 20.43
C ALA A 77 -11.52 -10.13 21.46
N GLU A 78 -12.64 -9.42 21.31
CA GLU A 78 -13.85 -9.60 22.14
C GLU A 78 -14.53 -10.95 21.85
N SER A 79 -14.53 -11.39 20.59
CA SER A 79 -15.09 -12.69 20.19
C SER A 79 -14.17 -13.89 20.50
N GLY A 80 -12.93 -13.65 20.94
CA GLY A 80 -11.93 -14.69 21.19
C GLY A 80 -11.44 -15.42 19.93
N ARG A 81 -11.76 -14.91 18.73
CA ARG A 81 -11.36 -15.50 17.44
C ARG A 81 -11.29 -14.43 16.35
N TRP A 82 -10.53 -14.70 15.30
CA TRP A 82 -10.55 -13.86 14.11
C TRP A 82 -11.94 -13.89 13.44
N LEU A 83 -12.50 -12.71 13.23
CA LEU A 83 -13.71 -12.52 12.44
C LEU A 83 -13.35 -12.44 10.94
N ASP A 84 -14.39 -12.47 10.10
CA ASP A 84 -14.25 -12.22 8.67
C ASP A 84 -13.79 -10.78 8.42
N GLU A 85 -12.87 -10.60 7.47
CA GLU A 85 -12.27 -9.30 7.16
C GLU A 85 -13.22 -8.35 6.42
N THR A 86 -14.20 -8.87 5.67
CA THR A 86 -14.92 -8.16 4.61
C THR A 86 -15.60 -6.89 5.10
N THR A 87 -16.36 -6.95 6.20
CA THR A 87 -17.11 -5.80 6.72
C THR A 87 -16.23 -4.75 7.41
N TYR A 88 -14.96 -5.07 7.64
CA TYR A 88 -13.98 -4.16 8.24
C TYR A 88 -13.02 -3.58 7.22
N GLU A 89 -13.13 -3.96 5.95
CA GLU A 89 -12.23 -3.52 4.91
C GLU A 89 -12.50 -2.08 4.50
N TRP A 90 -11.43 -1.30 4.37
CA TRP A 90 -11.52 0.00 3.74
C TRP A 90 -11.95 -0.15 2.28
N GLY A 91 -13.12 0.40 1.94
CA GLY A 91 -13.76 0.23 0.64
C GLY A 91 -14.89 -0.80 0.64
N TYR A 92 -15.23 -1.41 1.78
CA TYR A 92 -16.45 -2.20 1.94
C TYR A 92 -17.70 -1.34 1.68
N GLU A 93 -17.75 -0.17 2.33
CA GLU A 93 -18.74 0.88 2.10
C GLU A 93 -18.04 2.19 1.72
N ILE A 94 -18.71 2.97 0.86
CA ILE A 94 -18.24 4.29 0.44
C ILE A 94 -19.06 5.35 1.15
N GLU A 95 -18.43 6.08 2.05
CA GLU A 95 -19.06 7.13 2.84
C GLU A 95 -19.18 8.41 2.01
N LYS A 96 -20.40 8.97 1.93
CA LYS A 96 -20.70 10.17 1.11
C LYS A 96 -20.20 11.47 1.75
N ASP A 97 -20.18 11.55 3.08
CA ASP A 97 -19.93 12.79 3.83
C ASP A 97 -18.49 12.90 4.35
N THR A 98 -17.52 12.37 3.60
CA THR A 98 -16.09 12.44 3.95
C THR A 98 -15.31 13.33 2.98
N HIS A 99 -14.13 13.77 3.41
CA HIS A 99 -13.18 14.49 2.56
C HIS A 99 -12.43 13.57 1.58
N TYR A 100 -12.70 12.27 1.58
CA TYR A 100 -12.04 11.29 0.72
C TYR A 100 -12.87 11.04 -0.54
N SER A 101 -12.21 11.01 -1.70
CA SER A 101 -12.89 10.65 -2.95
C SER A 101 -13.37 9.18 -2.93
N PRO A 102 -14.49 8.85 -3.59
CA PRO A 102 -14.95 7.46 -3.72
C PRO A 102 -13.86 6.49 -4.24
N GLN A 103 -13.02 6.97 -5.15
CA GLN A 103 -11.92 6.19 -5.74
C GLN A 103 -10.84 5.87 -4.71
N MET A 104 -10.51 6.83 -3.84
CA MET A 104 -9.55 6.62 -2.75
C MET A 104 -10.12 5.69 -1.67
N GLN A 105 -11.42 5.81 -1.38
CA GLN A 105 -12.10 4.94 -0.41
C GLN A 105 -12.15 3.49 -0.88
N SER A 106 -12.49 3.26 -2.15
CA SER A 106 -12.58 1.92 -2.75
C SER A 106 -11.22 1.27 -3.05
N ALA A 107 -10.15 2.04 -3.12
CA ALA A 107 -8.85 1.56 -3.58
C ALA A 107 -8.30 0.30 -2.87
N PRO A 108 -8.38 0.16 -1.53
CA PRO A 108 -7.83 -1.01 -0.86
C PRO A 108 -8.52 -2.31 -1.28
N LYS A 109 -9.86 -2.34 -1.18
CA LYS A 109 -10.68 -3.47 -1.64
C LYS A 109 -10.47 -3.74 -3.13
N ARG A 110 -10.53 -2.69 -3.96
CA ARG A 110 -10.35 -2.79 -5.41
C ARG A 110 -9.03 -3.46 -5.79
N TRP A 111 -7.90 -3.03 -5.23
CA TRP A 111 -6.61 -3.64 -5.54
C TRP A 111 -6.48 -5.07 -5.00
N ARG A 112 -7.03 -5.37 -3.82
CA ARG A 112 -7.05 -6.76 -3.32
C ARG A 112 -7.81 -7.68 -4.27
N GLU A 113 -9.00 -7.28 -4.70
CA GLU A 113 -9.86 -8.06 -5.59
C GLU A 113 -9.25 -8.21 -6.98
N GLU A 114 -8.75 -7.11 -7.56
CA GLU A 114 -8.09 -7.10 -8.87
C GLU A 114 -6.90 -8.05 -8.91
N LEU A 115 -6.01 -7.99 -7.91
CA LEU A 115 -4.81 -8.85 -7.85
C LEU A 115 -5.17 -10.31 -7.58
N THR A 116 -6.28 -10.56 -6.87
CA THR A 116 -6.80 -11.92 -6.66
C THR A 116 -7.38 -12.48 -7.95
N CYS A 117 -8.19 -11.70 -8.67
CA CYS A 117 -8.86 -12.09 -9.91
C CYS A 117 -7.87 -12.32 -11.05
N SER A 118 -6.97 -11.35 -11.26
CA SER A 118 -5.94 -11.41 -12.32
C SER A 118 -4.78 -12.35 -12.00
N SER A 119 -4.66 -12.82 -10.76
CA SER A 119 -3.48 -13.53 -10.23
C SER A 119 -2.16 -12.74 -10.38
N ALA A 120 -2.24 -11.42 -10.57
CA ALA A 120 -1.07 -10.57 -10.66
C ALA A 120 -0.37 -10.49 -9.30
N PRO A 121 0.97 -10.54 -9.24
CA PRO A 121 1.69 -10.62 -7.98
C PRO A 121 1.76 -9.27 -7.22
N GLY A 122 1.36 -8.16 -7.86
CA GLY A 122 1.30 -6.82 -7.29
C GLY A 122 0.92 -5.76 -8.35
N ALA A 123 0.48 -4.58 -7.91
CA ALA A 123 -0.06 -3.50 -8.75
C ALA A 123 0.94 -2.93 -9.78
N PHE A 124 2.23 -3.11 -9.53
CA PHE A 124 3.34 -2.59 -10.34
C PHE A 124 4.15 -3.72 -10.99
N HIS A 125 3.60 -4.94 -11.10
CA HIS A 125 4.37 -6.12 -11.53
C HIS A 125 4.95 -6.03 -12.95
N ARG A 126 4.44 -5.11 -13.79
CA ARG A 126 4.96 -4.83 -15.14
C ARG A 126 5.88 -3.61 -15.19
N TRP A 127 6.13 -2.95 -14.06
CA TRP A 127 6.92 -1.73 -14.03
C TRP A 127 8.41 -2.06 -13.88
N LYS A 128 9.21 -1.59 -14.83
CA LYS A 128 10.67 -1.46 -14.73
C LYS A 128 11.01 -0.03 -14.33
N VAL A 129 11.60 0.16 -13.15
CA VAL A 129 11.67 1.45 -12.47
C VAL A 129 13.10 1.86 -12.16
N VAL A 130 13.46 3.07 -12.56
CA VAL A 130 14.67 3.75 -12.07
C VAL A 130 14.29 4.71 -10.96
N LEU A 131 15.00 4.60 -9.83
CA LEU A 131 14.83 5.50 -8.69
C LEU A 131 16.19 6.13 -8.34
N PRO A 132 16.48 7.36 -8.82
CA PRO A 132 17.71 8.08 -8.52
C PRO A 132 17.69 8.51 -7.05
N ALA A 133 18.18 7.62 -6.18
CA ALA A 133 18.28 7.86 -4.75
C ALA A 133 19.71 8.24 -4.39
N LYS A 134 19.88 9.36 -3.68
CA LYS A 134 21.13 9.61 -2.95
C LYS A 134 21.17 8.71 -1.72
N GLU A 135 22.37 8.34 -1.29
CA GLU A 135 22.55 7.59 -0.06
C GLU A 135 21.92 8.33 1.12
N GLY A 136 21.20 7.62 1.98
CA GLY A 136 20.50 8.19 3.14
C GLY A 136 19.16 8.86 2.86
N ASP A 137 18.69 8.93 1.60
CA ASP A 137 17.37 9.50 1.27
C ASP A 137 16.22 8.62 1.78
N LYS A 138 15.69 8.98 2.95
CA LYS A 138 14.60 8.27 3.62
C LYS A 138 13.30 8.26 2.79
N GLN A 139 13.04 9.32 2.02
CA GLN A 139 11.85 9.39 1.18
C GLN A 139 11.98 8.43 0.01
N MET A 140 13.11 8.42 -0.69
CA MET A 140 13.35 7.47 -1.78
C MET A 140 13.36 6.02 -1.27
N ALA A 141 13.94 5.76 -0.11
CA ALA A 141 13.88 4.44 0.50
C ALA A 141 12.43 4.00 0.81
N SER A 142 11.56 4.94 1.23
CA SER A 142 10.12 4.68 1.41
C SER A 142 9.42 4.34 0.09
N ILE A 143 9.71 5.11 -0.96
CA ILE A 143 9.14 4.91 -2.30
C ILE A 143 9.58 3.56 -2.88
N ARG A 144 10.87 3.21 -2.74
CA ARG A 144 11.41 1.91 -3.11
C ARG A 144 10.62 0.76 -2.47
N ARG A 145 10.32 0.83 -1.17
CA ARG A 145 9.54 -0.21 -0.48
C ARG A 145 8.11 -0.34 -1.00
N VAL A 146 7.47 0.77 -1.39
CA VAL A 146 6.14 0.75 -2.00
C VAL A 146 6.18 0.06 -3.38
N LEU A 147 7.17 0.43 -4.20
CA LEU A 147 7.40 -0.17 -5.51
C LEU A 147 7.67 -1.68 -5.42
N GLU A 148 8.57 -2.08 -4.53
CA GLU A 148 8.92 -3.48 -4.28
C GLU A 148 7.72 -4.28 -3.75
N ALA A 149 6.90 -3.69 -2.87
CA ALA A 149 5.68 -4.33 -2.38
C ALA A 149 4.69 -4.60 -3.52
N GLY A 150 4.54 -3.66 -4.45
CA GLY A 150 3.76 -3.83 -5.68
C GLY A 150 4.46 -4.61 -6.79
N LYS A 151 5.61 -5.23 -6.53
CA LYS A 151 6.38 -6.08 -7.47
C LYS A 151 6.98 -5.36 -8.68
N ALA A 152 7.25 -4.07 -8.58
CA ALA A 152 8.07 -3.38 -9.56
C ALA A 152 9.50 -3.95 -9.58
N THR A 153 10.10 -4.01 -10.77
CA THR A 153 11.52 -4.32 -10.95
C THR A 153 12.32 -3.04 -10.82
N ILE A 154 13.25 -2.97 -9.85
CA ILE A 154 14.10 -1.78 -9.67
C ILE A 154 15.40 -1.92 -10.47
N CYS A 155 15.59 -1.05 -11.44
CA CYS A 155 16.76 -0.99 -12.32
C CYS A 155 17.87 -0.11 -11.70
N SER A 156 19.12 -0.47 -11.95
CA SER A 156 20.31 0.22 -11.43
C SER A 156 20.75 1.43 -12.25
N SER A 157 20.41 1.51 -13.55
CA SER A 157 20.72 2.68 -14.39
C SER A 157 19.68 2.90 -15.49
N GLN A 158 19.63 4.12 -16.03
CA GLN A 158 18.78 4.48 -17.17
C GLN A 158 19.27 3.86 -18.50
N ASN A 159 20.57 3.55 -18.60
CA ASN A 159 21.22 3.19 -19.86
C ASN A 159 21.33 1.67 -20.10
N ALA A 160 20.90 0.84 -19.14
CA ALA A 160 21.08 -0.61 -19.22
C ALA A 160 19.89 -1.34 -19.86
N ASP A 161 18.73 -0.71 -20.01
CA ASP A 161 17.52 -1.40 -20.47
C ASP A 161 16.63 -0.42 -21.27
N ASN A 162 16.45 -0.66 -22.58
CA ASN A 162 15.54 0.14 -23.42
C ASN A 162 14.07 0.09 -22.94
N ASP A 163 13.77 -0.83 -22.02
CA ASP A 163 12.45 -1.13 -21.48
C ASP A 163 12.09 -0.40 -20.17
N VAL A 164 12.91 0.56 -19.69
CA VAL A 164 12.54 1.33 -18.49
C VAL A 164 11.18 2.01 -18.71
N THR A 165 10.21 1.68 -17.86
CA THR A 165 8.83 2.21 -17.94
C THR A 165 8.66 3.50 -17.13
N HIS A 166 9.32 3.60 -15.97
CA HIS A 166 9.13 4.71 -15.04
C HIS A 166 10.46 5.15 -14.42
N ILE A 167 10.65 6.46 -14.33
CA ILE A 167 11.77 7.10 -13.65
C ILE A 167 11.18 8.03 -12.58
N PHE A 168 11.23 7.60 -11.33
CA PHE A 168 10.68 8.40 -10.23
C PHE A 168 11.71 9.39 -9.73
N VAL A 169 11.36 10.67 -9.74
CA VAL A 169 12.23 11.75 -9.28
C VAL A 169 11.59 12.53 -8.14
N SER A 170 12.43 13.17 -7.32
CA SER A 170 11.93 14.08 -6.29
C SER A 170 11.11 15.22 -6.93
N ASN A 171 10.07 15.69 -6.24
CA ASN A 171 9.23 16.77 -6.75
C ASN A 171 10.03 18.06 -7.05
N LYS A 172 11.14 18.29 -6.33
CA LYS A 172 12.06 19.41 -6.60
C LYS A 172 12.73 19.25 -7.96
N MET A 173 13.33 18.09 -8.22
CA MET A 173 13.95 17.78 -9.50
C MET A 173 12.95 17.77 -10.65
N PHE A 174 11.74 17.25 -10.41
CA PHE A 174 10.67 17.23 -11.41
C PHE A 174 10.29 18.65 -11.86
N LYS A 175 10.14 19.60 -10.93
CA LYS A 175 9.80 20.99 -11.25
C LYS A 175 10.92 21.72 -11.99
N GLN A 176 12.19 21.44 -11.65
CA GLN A 176 13.36 22.09 -12.23
C GLN A 176 13.63 21.63 -13.67
N ASN A 177 13.37 20.36 -13.98
CA ASN A 177 13.74 19.75 -15.27
C ASN A 177 12.56 19.53 -16.24
N LYS A 178 11.41 20.19 -16.03
CA LYS A 178 10.20 20.03 -16.88
C LYS A 178 10.47 20.15 -18.39
N LYS A 179 11.48 20.94 -18.82
CA LYS A 179 11.82 21.15 -20.24
C LYS A 179 12.68 20.03 -20.87
N HIS A 180 13.39 19.23 -20.08
CA HIS A 180 14.25 18.12 -20.55
C HIS A 180 13.65 16.72 -20.29
N ILE A 181 12.50 16.65 -19.62
CA ILE A 181 11.75 15.43 -19.31
C ILE A 181 10.97 14.87 -20.52
N SER A 182 11.16 15.47 -21.70
CA SER A 182 10.43 15.23 -22.96
C SER A 182 10.57 13.82 -23.56
N GLU A 183 11.24 12.87 -22.90
CA GLU A 183 11.25 11.45 -23.28
C GLU A 183 10.16 10.61 -22.56
N GLY A 184 9.22 11.23 -21.84
CA GLY A 184 7.92 10.63 -21.50
C GLY A 184 7.91 9.59 -20.38
N ARG A 185 9.02 9.37 -19.67
CA ARG A 185 9.16 8.32 -18.64
C ARG A 185 9.41 8.82 -17.21
N TYR A 186 9.37 10.14 -16.96
CA TYR A 186 9.63 10.69 -15.62
C TYR A 186 8.35 10.99 -14.85
N TYR A 187 8.29 10.54 -13.60
CA TYR A 187 7.12 10.67 -12.74
C TYR A 187 7.48 11.31 -11.40
N PRO A 188 6.65 12.23 -10.88
CA PRO A 188 6.79 12.69 -9.51
C PRO A 188 6.42 11.57 -8.54
N LEU A 189 6.96 11.60 -7.32
CA LEU A 189 6.66 10.58 -6.29
C LEU A 189 5.16 10.47 -5.97
N GLN A 190 4.42 11.56 -6.16
CA GLN A 190 2.98 11.63 -5.93
C GLN A 190 2.20 10.69 -6.85
N TYR A 191 2.75 10.37 -8.02
CA TYR A 191 2.12 9.51 -9.03
C TYR A 191 1.80 8.10 -8.49
N LEU A 192 2.57 7.58 -7.51
CA LEU A 192 2.23 6.29 -6.89
C LEU A 192 0.89 6.33 -6.16
N GLY A 193 0.61 7.42 -5.44
CA GLY A 193 -0.66 7.59 -4.76
C GLY A 193 -1.79 7.78 -5.75
N ASP A 194 -1.53 8.53 -6.82
CA ASP A 194 -2.55 8.85 -7.83
C ASP A 194 -2.90 7.59 -8.62
N TYR A 195 -1.92 6.81 -9.09
CA TYR A 195 -2.15 5.51 -9.74
C TYR A 195 -2.91 4.51 -8.86
N LEU A 196 -2.61 4.46 -7.55
CA LEU A 196 -3.30 3.53 -6.66
C LEU A 196 -4.73 3.99 -6.32
N PHE A 197 -4.95 5.29 -6.16
CA PHE A 197 -6.21 5.83 -5.62
C PHE A 197 -7.15 6.41 -6.66
N GLU A 198 -6.68 6.67 -7.87
CA GLU A 198 -7.51 7.12 -8.98
C GLU A 198 -7.85 5.92 -9.87
N VAL A 199 -9.00 6.01 -10.52
CA VAL A 199 -9.37 5.06 -11.58
C VAL A 199 -8.71 5.61 -12.83
N SER A 200 -7.54 5.10 -13.18
CA SER A 200 -7.20 5.06 -14.59
C SER A 200 -8.19 4.10 -15.22
N GLU A 201 -9.13 4.61 -16.02
CA GLU A 201 -9.78 3.78 -17.03
C GLU A 201 -8.64 3.03 -17.74
N LEU A 202 -8.46 1.76 -17.40
CA LEU A 202 -7.77 0.81 -18.26
C LEU A 202 -8.66 0.77 -19.49
N LYS A 203 -8.40 1.67 -20.43
CA LYS A 203 -8.86 1.54 -21.79
C LYS A 203 -8.15 0.31 -22.32
N ASP A 204 -8.81 -0.83 -22.18
CA ASP A 204 -8.62 -1.95 -23.08
C ASP A 204 -8.93 -1.43 -24.50
N VAL A 205 -7.89 -1.03 -25.23
CA VAL A 205 -7.79 -1.10 -26.69
C VAL A 205 -6.35 -1.42 -27.06
#